data_AF-A0A962VMF6-F1
#
_entry.id   AF-A0A962VMF6-F1
#
_cell.length_a   1.000
_cell.length_b   1.000
_cell.length_c   1.000
_cell.angle_alpha   90.00
_cell.angle_beta   90.00
_cell.angle_gamma   90.00
#
_symmetry.space_group_name_H-M   'P 1'
#
loop_
_entity.id
_entity.type
_entity.pdbx_description
1 polymer ?
#
loop_
_entity_poly.entity_id
_entity_poly.type
_entity_poly.pdbx_seq_one_letter_code
_entity_poly.pdbx_strand_id
1 'polypeptide(L)'
;MSIVQDLYAIYDKEQAKYRARKSSQGLLLTEIRHNLAFLREGLREGLTPAAIVAGLEDAHYRDACRQGVDLDGLQKKKLAPDTFANIREFARYRDWSTSRLIETVYERIATLKKLVAGSAEVALRVRLKNLFKLLMVVLAHLEGRQLKVPASR
;
A
#
# COMPACT_ATOMS: atom_id res chain seq x y z
N MET A 1 -20.98 -30.22 28.42
CA MET A 1 -20.94 -29.59 27.08
C MET A 1 -20.59 -30.66 26.07
N SER A 2 -21.22 -30.65 24.91
CA SER A 2 -21.07 -31.70 23.89
C SER A 2 -19.88 -31.37 22.97
N ILE A 3 -19.13 -32.38 22.53
CA ILE A 3 -18.07 -32.27 21.50
C ILE A 3 -18.57 -31.51 20.27
N VAL A 4 -19.84 -31.67 19.92
CA VAL A 4 -20.48 -30.97 18.80
C VAL A 4 -20.52 -29.45 19.06
N GLN A 5 -20.83 -29.00 20.28
CA GLN A 5 -20.85 -27.57 20.65
C GLN A 5 -19.45 -26.96 20.60
N ASP A 6 -18.43 -27.71 21.03
CA ASP A 6 -17.03 -27.27 20.97
C ASP A 6 -16.57 -27.12 19.50
N LEU A 7 -16.96 -28.03 18.61
CA LEU A 7 -16.67 -27.94 17.18
C LEU A 7 -17.35 -26.73 16.52
N TYR A 8 -18.61 -26.41 16.88
CA TYR A 8 -19.28 -25.20 16.41
C TYR A 8 -18.56 -23.93 16.89
N ALA A 9 -18.16 -23.87 18.16
CA ALA A 9 -17.43 -22.73 18.70
C ALA A 9 -16.07 -22.52 18.00
N ILE A 10 -15.37 -23.61 17.67
CA ILE A 10 -14.13 -23.55 16.87
C ILE A 10 -14.43 -23.02 15.46
N TYR A 11 -15.46 -23.54 14.78
CA TYR A 11 -15.83 -23.09 13.44
C TYR A 11 -16.19 -21.61 13.39
N ASP A 12 -17.02 -21.13 14.33
CA ASP A 12 -17.44 -19.73 14.41
C ASP A 12 -16.24 -18.81 14.66
N LYS A 13 -15.31 -19.22 15.52
CA LYS A 13 -14.06 -18.49 15.77
C LYS A 13 -13.19 -18.40 14.52
N GLU A 14 -13.04 -19.50 13.78
CA GLU A 14 -12.28 -19.49 12.52
C GLU A 14 -12.96 -18.65 11.43
N GLN A 15 -14.29 -18.71 11.32
CA GLN A 15 -15.05 -17.86 10.41
C GLN A 15 -14.93 -16.37 10.76
N ALA A 16 -15.00 -16.02 12.05
CA ALA A 16 -14.83 -14.66 12.52
C ALA A 16 -13.43 -14.12 12.19
N LYS A 17 -12.38 -14.92 12.43
CA LYS A 17 -10.99 -14.60 12.05
C LYS A 17 -10.85 -14.39 10.55
N TYR A 18 -11.42 -15.28 9.73
CA TYR A 18 -11.37 -15.18 8.28
C TYR A 18 -12.05 -13.90 7.77
N ARG A 19 -13.25 -13.58 8.28
CA ARG A 19 -13.97 -12.35 7.92
C ARG A 19 -13.21 -11.10 8.35
N ALA A 20 -12.66 -11.08 9.57
CA ALA A 20 -11.85 -9.98 10.07
C ALA A 20 -10.62 -9.75 9.20
N ARG A 21 -9.91 -10.82 8.82
CA ARG A 21 -8.76 -10.74 7.91
C ARG A 21 -9.15 -10.15 6.55
N LYS A 22 -10.23 -10.65 5.94
CA LYS A 22 -10.71 -10.16 4.63
C LYS A 22 -11.12 -8.68 4.70
N SER A 23 -11.76 -8.28 5.79
CA SER A 23 -12.11 -6.87 6.05
C SER A 23 -10.86 -6.00 6.17
N SER A 24 -9.87 -6.43 6.97
CA SER A 24 -8.61 -5.72 7.19
C SER A 24 -7.80 -5.55 5.89
N GLN A 25 -7.73 -6.60 5.07
CA GLN A 25 -7.15 -6.55 3.73
C GLN A 25 -7.87 -5.55 2.81
N GLY A 26 -9.21 -5.52 2.85
CA GLY A 26 -10.02 -4.55 2.10
C GLY A 26 -9.77 -3.11 2.52
N LEU A 27 -9.71 -2.86 3.83
CA LEU A 27 -9.43 -1.52 4.39
C LEU A 27 -8.04 -1.03 4.02
N LEU A 28 -7.03 -1.91 4.07
CA LEU A 28 -5.67 -1.58 3.64
C LEU A 28 -5.60 -1.22 2.15
N LEU A 29 -6.29 -1.98 1.29
CA LEU A 29 -6.36 -1.65 -0.14
C LEU A 29 -7.03 -0.28 -0.37
N THR A 30 -8.07 0.04 0.40
CA THR A 30 -8.73 1.35 0.35
C THR A 30 -7.78 2.47 0.80
N GLU A 31 -7.03 2.30 1.88
CA GLU A 31 -6.03 3.27 2.35
C GLU A 31 -4.96 3.54 1.28
N ILE A 32 -4.47 2.49 0.61
CA ILE A 32 -3.50 2.63 -0.49
C ILE A 32 -4.09 3.44 -1.66
N ARG A 33 -5.37 3.21 -2.01
CA ARG A 33 -6.08 3.99 -3.04
C ARG A 33 -6.23 5.45 -2.65
N HIS A 34 -6.65 5.72 -1.41
CA HIS A 34 -6.80 7.08 -0.90
C HIS A 34 -5.47 7.83 -0.89
N ASN A 35 -4.41 7.22 -0.38
CA ASN A 35 -3.07 7.80 -0.41
C ASN A 35 -2.60 8.13 -1.83
N LEU A 36 -2.82 7.22 -2.80
CA LEU A 36 -2.46 7.49 -4.19
C LEU A 36 -3.28 8.64 -4.79
N ALA A 37 -4.60 8.65 -4.56
CA ALA A 37 -5.48 9.70 -5.06
C ALA A 37 -5.14 11.06 -4.44
N PHE A 38 -4.91 11.10 -3.13
CA PHE A 38 -4.52 12.31 -2.43
C PHE A 38 -3.16 12.84 -2.88
N LEU A 39 -2.17 11.96 -3.08
CA LEU A 39 -0.88 12.38 -3.65
C LEU A 39 -1.04 12.95 -5.06
N ARG A 40 -1.88 12.33 -5.90
CA ARG A 40 -2.16 12.82 -7.25
C ARG A 40 -2.70 14.24 -7.21
N GLU A 41 -3.78 14.45 -6.45
CA GLU A 41 -4.43 15.76 -6.36
C GLU A 41 -3.53 16.78 -5.67
N GLY A 42 -2.91 16.43 -4.54
CA GLY A 42 -2.04 17.34 -3.81
C GLY A 42 -0.84 17.81 -4.62
N LEU A 43 -0.23 16.92 -5.41
CA LEU A 43 0.86 17.29 -6.32
C LEU A 43 0.37 18.12 -7.51
N ARG A 44 -0.83 17.84 -8.04
CA ARG A 44 -1.44 18.55 -9.19
C ARG A 44 -1.87 19.97 -8.82
N GLU A 45 -2.50 20.13 -7.66
CA GLU A 45 -2.99 21.40 -7.12
C GLU A 45 -1.87 22.23 -6.45
N GLY A 46 -0.64 21.72 -6.44
CA GLY A 46 0.51 22.46 -5.92
C GLY A 46 0.51 22.65 -4.41
N LEU A 47 -0.18 21.79 -3.64
CA LEU A 47 -0.18 21.83 -2.18
C LEU A 47 1.26 21.82 -1.63
N THR A 48 1.43 22.42 -0.45
CA THR A 48 2.72 22.39 0.23
C THR A 48 3.07 20.94 0.57
N PRO A 49 4.34 20.52 0.44
CA PRO A 49 4.75 19.17 0.81
C PRO A 49 4.38 18.80 2.24
N ALA A 50 4.39 19.77 3.17
CA ALA A 50 3.97 19.54 4.54
C ALA A 50 2.48 19.18 4.66
N ALA A 51 1.60 19.87 3.92
CA ALA A 51 0.17 19.56 3.88
C ALA A 51 -0.09 18.17 3.27
N ILE A 52 0.63 17.82 2.21
CA ILE A 52 0.54 16.48 1.62
C ILE A 52 1.02 15.41 2.61
N VAL A 53 2.13 15.63 3.32
CA VAL A 53 2.62 14.65 4.30
C VAL A 53 1.64 14.47 5.47
N ALA A 54 1.03 15.55 5.94
CA ALA A 54 0.05 15.50 7.03
C ALA A 54 -1.20 14.69 6.66
N GLY A 55 -1.62 14.72 5.40
CA GLY A 55 -2.79 13.97 4.92
C GLY A 55 -2.53 12.51 4.53
N LEU A 56 -1.29 12.00 4.65
CA LEU A 56 -1.00 10.59 4.36
C LEU A 56 -1.52 9.67 5.48
N GLU A 57 -2.33 8.70 5.10
CA GLU A 57 -2.94 7.71 5.99
C GLU A 57 -2.00 6.51 6.22
N ASP A 58 -2.01 5.97 7.43
CA ASP A 58 -1.26 4.77 7.84
C ASP A 58 -1.95 3.99 8.96
N ALA A 59 -3.24 4.23 9.19
CA ALA A 59 -3.98 3.64 10.30
C ALA A 59 -4.28 2.17 10.03
N HIS A 60 -4.84 1.87 8.86
CA HIS A 60 -5.21 0.51 8.47
C HIS A 60 -4.00 -0.38 8.25
N TYR A 61 -2.89 0.16 7.74
CA TYR A 61 -1.62 -0.58 7.72
C TYR A 61 -1.15 -0.96 9.13
N ARG A 62 -1.12 -0.01 10.07
CA ARG A 62 -0.73 -0.32 11.45
C ARG A 62 -1.65 -1.35 12.09
N ASP A 63 -2.95 -1.24 11.86
CA ASP A 63 -3.93 -2.20 12.38
C ASP A 63 -3.73 -3.59 11.77
N ALA A 64 -3.50 -3.69 10.46
CA ALA A 64 -3.19 -4.93 9.77
C ALA A 64 -1.91 -5.59 10.34
N CYS A 65 -0.86 -4.81 10.60
CA CYS A 65 0.35 -5.30 11.26
C CYS A 65 0.06 -5.83 12.68
N ARG A 66 -0.70 -5.08 13.49
CA ARG A 66 -1.07 -5.51 14.86
C ARG A 66 -1.90 -6.79 14.87
N GLN A 67 -2.74 -6.98 13.85
CA GLN A 67 -3.58 -8.16 13.68
C GLN A 67 -2.84 -9.35 13.07
N GLY A 68 -1.57 -9.20 12.66
CA GLY A 68 -0.81 -10.26 12.00
C GLY A 68 -1.38 -10.64 10.63
N VAL A 69 -1.97 -9.68 9.92
CA VAL A 69 -2.52 -9.91 8.58
C VAL A 69 -1.38 -10.29 7.63
N ASP A 70 -1.49 -11.47 7.02
CA ASP A 70 -0.60 -11.85 5.93
C ASP A 70 -0.94 -11.02 4.67
N LEU A 71 -0.03 -10.09 4.37
CA LEU A 71 -0.08 -9.13 3.28
C LEU A 71 0.18 -9.78 1.92
N ASP A 72 0.92 -10.88 1.85
CA ASP A 72 1.06 -11.67 0.63
C ASP A 72 -0.25 -12.37 0.23
N GLY A 73 -1.19 -12.46 1.17
CA GLY A 73 -2.58 -12.83 0.88
C GLY A 73 -3.35 -11.81 0.01
N LEU A 74 -2.92 -10.55 -0.09
CA LEU A 74 -3.55 -9.55 -0.96
C LEU A 74 -3.25 -9.81 -2.45
N GLN A 75 -2.02 -10.18 -2.75
CA GLN A 75 -1.58 -10.61 -4.07
C GLN A 75 -0.48 -11.65 -3.88
N LYS A 76 -0.77 -12.90 -4.23
CA LYS A 76 0.14 -14.02 -4.01
C LYS A 76 1.33 -14.03 -4.96
N LYS A 77 1.17 -13.42 -6.15
CA LYS A 77 2.26 -13.31 -7.12
C LYS A 77 3.26 -12.24 -6.65
N LYS A 78 4.52 -12.41 -7.01
CA LYS A 78 5.54 -11.38 -6.89
C LYS A 78 5.37 -10.32 -7.99
N LEU A 79 5.97 -9.15 -7.81
CA LEU A 79 5.89 -8.09 -8.81
C LEU A 79 6.53 -8.52 -10.13
N ALA A 80 5.71 -8.61 -11.17
CA ALA A 80 6.15 -8.97 -12.51
C ALA A 80 6.59 -7.73 -13.31
N PRO A 81 7.58 -7.85 -14.22
CA PRO A 81 8.00 -6.76 -15.10
C PRO A 81 6.86 -6.12 -15.91
N ASP A 82 5.90 -6.95 -16.35
CA ASP A 82 4.75 -6.50 -17.12
C ASP A 82 3.81 -5.60 -16.33
N THR A 83 3.76 -5.75 -15.00
CA THR A 83 2.95 -4.87 -14.13
C THR A 83 3.38 -3.42 -14.28
N PHE A 84 4.68 -3.16 -14.48
CA PHE A 84 5.25 -1.82 -14.60
C PHE A 84 5.76 -1.48 -16.01
N ALA A 85 5.23 -2.16 -17.04
CA ALA A 85 5.57 -1.93 -18.45
C ALA A 85 7.08 -1.92 -18.73
N ASN A 86 7.87 -2.74 -18.01
CA ASN A 86 9.32 -2.81 -18.16
C ASN A 86 10.06 -1.46 -17.97
N ILE A 87 9.44 -0.48 -17.31
CA ILE A 87 10.07 0.81 -17.02
C ILE A 87 11.26 0.60 -16.07
N ARG A 88 12.46 1.01 -16.52
CA ARG A 88 13.73 0.80 -15.82
C ARG A 88 13.76 1.33 -14.38
N GLU A 89 13.06 2.43 -14.10
CA GLU A 89 12.96 3.02 -12.75
C GLU A 89 12.40 2.03 -11.71
N PHE A 90 11.54 1.09 -12.14
CA PHE A 90 10.87 0.13 -11.27
C PHE A 90 11.55 -1.25 -11.25
N ALA A 91 12.57 -1.47 -12.08
CA ALA A 91 13.26 -2.76 -12.18
C ALA A 91 13.85 -3.24 -10.84
N ARG A 92 14.22 -2.31 -9.94
CA ARG A 92 14.71 -2.63 -8.59
C ARG A 92 13.69 -3.35 -7.70
N TYR A 93 12.40 -3.25 -8.01
CA TYR A 93 11.31 -3.88 -7.27
C TYR A 93 10.86 -5.22 -7.87
N ARG A 94 11.46 -5.62 -8.99
CA ARG A 94 11.16 -6.89 -9.67
C ARG A 94 11.30 -8.05 -8.68
N ASP A 95 10.37 -8.99 -8.76
CA ASP A 95 10.34 -10.21 -7.93
C ASP A 95 10.20 -9.95 -6.42
N TRP A 96 9.85 -8.73 -6.01
CA TRP A 96 9.50 -8.43 -4.62
C TRP A 96 8.14 -9.02 -4.26
N SER A 97 8.01 -9.46 -3.01
CA SER A 97 6.74 -9.91 -2.43
C SER A 97 5.81 -8.73 -2.19
N THR A 98 4.52 -9.01 -2.05
CA THR A 98 3.49 -7.99 -1.79
C THR A 98 3.71 -7.35 -0.43
N SER A 99 4.05 -8.15 0.59
CA SER A 99 4.43 -7.66 1.92
C SER A 99 5.55 -6.63 1.83
N ARG A 100 6.66 -6.95 1.16
CA ARG A 100 7.83 -6.06 1.03
C ARG A 100 7.50 -4.75 0.33
N LEU A 101 6.65 -4.80 -0.70
CA LEU A 101 6.22 -3.60 -1.43
C LEU A 101 5.40 -2.67 -0.54
N ILE A 102 4.42 -3.23 0.18
CA ILE A 102 3.55 -2.48 1.10
C ILE A 102 4.38 -1.90 2.24
N GLU A 103 5.23 -2.70 2.89
CA GLU A 103 6.13 -2.26 3.95
C GLU A 103 6.98 -1.06 3.47
N THR A 104 7.58 -1.15 2.28
CA THR A 104 8.39 -0.05 1.72
C THR A 104 7.59 1.23 1.52
N VAL A 105 6.31 1.14 1.13
CA VAL A 105 5.42 2.31 1.02
C VAL A 105 5.23 2.96 2.38
N TYR A 106 4.86 2.18 3.39
CA TYR A 106 4.53 2.72 4.71
C TYR A 106 5.76 3.15 5.51
N GLU A 107 6.91 2.52 5.31
CA GLU A 107 8.21 3.01 5.80
C GLU A 107 8.53 4.40 5.25
N ARG A 108 8.27 4.62 3.96
CA ARG A 108 8.48 5.94 3.33
C ARG A 108 7.49 6.98 3.85
N ILE A 109 6.22 6.61 4.05
CA ILE A 109 5.22 7.49 4.68
C ILE A 109 5.68 7.88 6.09
N ALA A 110 6.05 6.90 6.92
CA ALA A 110 6.54 7.15 8.27
C ALA A 110 7.80 8.05 8.28
N THR A 111 8.72 7.81 7.35
CA THR A 111 9.93 8.62 7.18
C THR A 111 9.60 10.07 6.79
N LEU A 112 8.67 10.26 5.85
CA LEU A 112 8.20 11.58 5.44
C LEU A 112 7.57 12.35 6.61
N LYS A 113 6.70 11.70 7.39
CA LYS A 113 6.07 12.29 8.58
C LYS A 113 7.10 12.78 9.60
N LYS A 114 8.22 12.06 9.77
CA LYS A 114 9.31 12.47 10.66
C LYS A 114 10.13 13.63 10.12
N LEU A 115 10.33 13.68 8.81
CA LEU A 115 11.25 14.62 8.17
C LEU A 115 10.63 15.97 7.81
N VAL A 116 9.30 16.08 7.87
CA VAL A 116 8.55 17.29 7.48
C VAL A 116 9.00 18.53 8.25
N ALA A 117 9.40 18.38 9.53
CA ALA A 117 9.78 19.51 10.38
C ALA A 117 11.18 20.08 10.10
N GLY A 118 12.06 19.34 9.40
CA GLY A 118 13.48 19.71 9.25
C GLY A 118 14.04 19.58 7.84
N SER A 119 13.23 19.18 6.85
CA SER A 119 13.68 19.02 5.48
C SER A 119 13.35 20.22 4.61
N ALA A 120 14.26 20.58 3.70
CA ALA A 120 13.97 21.54 2.65
C ALA A 120 12.77 21.09 1.79
N GLU A 121 11.90 22.04 1.44
CA GLU A 121 10.65 21.77 0.71
C GLU A 121 10.89 21.05 -0.62
N VAL A 122 11.92 21.47 -1.36
CA VAL A 122 12.32 20.85 -2.64
C VAL A 122 12.61 19.35 -2.46
N ALA A 123 13.33 18.98 -1.40
CA ALA A 123 13.66 17.59 -1.12
C ALA A 123 12.41 16.77 -0.77
N LEU A 124 11.47 17.34 -0.02
CA LEU A 124 10.18 16.69 0.30
C LEU A 124 9.35 16.48 -0.97
N ARG A 125 9.27 17.47 -1.87
CA ARG A 125 8.52 17.36 -3.12
C ARG A 125 9.04 16.24 -4.02
N VAL A 126 10.36 16.07 -4.11
CA VAL A 126 10.98 14.93 -4.85
C VAL A 126 10.59 13.59 -4.21
N ARG A 127 10.65 13.50 -2.88
CA ARG A 127 10.29 12.26 -2.16
C ARG A 127 8.80 11.91 -2.33
N LEU A 128 7.91 12.90 -2.31
CA LEU A 128 6.48 12.71 -2.57
C LEU A 128 6.21 12.21 -4.00
N LYS A 129 6.89 12.76 -5.01
CA LYS A 129 6.81 12.24 -6.39
C LYS A 129 7.28 10.79 -6.47
N ASN A 130 8.35 10.43 -5.77
CA ASN A 130 8.86 9.06 -5.73
C ASN A 130 7.91 8.10 -4.99
N LEU A 131 7.24 8.57 -3.94
CA LEU A 131 6.20 7.82 -3.23
C LEU A 131 4.98 7.61 -4.13
N PHE A 132 4.51 8.65 -4.82
CA PHE A 132 3.42 8.57 -5.80
C PHE A 132 3.69 7.50 -6.87
N LYS A 133 4.87 7.53 -7.49
CA LYS A 133 5.28 6.53 -8.48
C LYS A 133 5.31 5.11 -7.91
N LEU A 134 5.80 4.93 -6.68
CA LEU A 134 5.81 3.63 -6.02
C LEU A 134 4.39 3.13 -5.77
N LEU A 135 3.52 3.97 -5.20
CA LEU A 135 2.11 3.65 -4.94
C LEU A 135 1.36 3.26 -6.22
N MET A 136 1.64 3.90 -7.35
CA MET A 136 1.07 3.48 -8.64
C MET A 136 1.43 2.04 -8.99
N VAL A 137 2.70 1.66 -8.85
CA VAL A 137 3.16 0.29 -9.15
C VAL A 137 2.58 -0.71 -8.15
N VAL A 138 2.56 -0.36 -6.86
CA VAL A 138 1.99 -1.22 -5.82
C VAL A 138 0.49 -1.43 -6.05
N LEU A 139 -0.26 -0.37 -6.35
CA LEU A 139 -1.70 -0.53 -6.62
C LEU A 139 -1.96 -1.36 -7.87
N ALA A 140 -1.21 -1.14 -8.96
CA ALA A 140 -1.32 -1.96 -10.17
C ALA A 140 -1.08 -3.45 -9.86
N HIS A 141 -0.06 -3.75 -9.07
CA HIS A 141 0.26 -5.11 -8.61
C HIS A 141 -0.88 -5.73 -7.79
N LEU A 142 -1.37 -5.02 -6.79
CA LEU A 142 -2.47 -5.47 -5.92
C LEU A 142 -3.76 -5.73 -6.70
N GLU A 143 -4.03 -4.94 -7.73
CA GLU A 143 -5.21 -5.09 -8.59
C GLU A 143 -5.00 -6.08 -9.75
N GLY A 144 -3.81 -6.66 -9.90
CA GLY A 144 -3.48 -7.54 -11.02
C GLY A 144 -3.53 -6.86 -12.38
N ARG A 145 -3.27 -5.54 -12.43
CA ARG A 145 -3.28 -4.73 -13.63
C ARG A 145 -1.87 -4.50 -14.15
N GLN A 146 -1.76 -4.27 -15.45
CA GLN A 146 -0.53 -3.82 -16.09
C GLN A 146 -0.63 -2.33 -16.36
N LEU A 147 0.38 -1.57 -15.94
CA LEU A 147 0.53 -0.19 -16.37
C LEU A 147 0.78 -0.18 -17.88
N LYS A 148 0.22 0.83 -18.57
CA LYS A 148 0.44 1.03 -20.00
C LYS A 148 1.09 2.39 -20.18
N VAL A 149 2.22 2.42 -20.89
CA VAL A 149 2.81 3.67 -21.37
C VAL A 149 2.10 4.00 -22.68
N PRO A 150 1.45 5.17 -22.80
CA PRO A 150 0.92 5.60 -24.09
C PRO A 150 2.05 5.59 -25.10
N ALA A 151 1.82 4.99 -26.29
CA ALA A 151 2.80 5.09 -27.36
C ALA A 151 3.04 6.58 -27.63
N SER A 152 4.27 7.04 -27.44
CA SER A 152 4.68 8.40 -27.79
C SER A 152 4.32 8.62 -29.26
N ARG A 153 3.38 9.53 -29.53
CA ARG A 153 3.21 10.10 -30.87
C ARG A 153 4.19 11.24 -31.05
#